data_AF-A0A1Q7BGN8-F1
#
_entry.id   AF-A0A1Q7BGN8-F1
#
_cell.length_a   1.000
_cell.length_b   1.000
_cell.length_c   1.000
_cell.angle_alpha   90.00
_cell.angle_beta   90.00
_cell.angle_gamma   90.00
#
_symmetry.space_group_name_H-M   'P 1'
#
loop_
_entity.id
_entity.type
_entity.pdbx_description
1 polymer ?
#
loop_
_entity_poly.entity_id
_entity_poly.type
_entity_poly.pdbx_seq_one_letter_code
_entity_poly.pdbx_strand_id
1 'polypeptide(L)' 'MNPSEEFLKHAADCQRMAKFTRDPVSRATWNRMAERWQRCADTFNRQSAAAKPVPRHRRGGSDMQAYREAG' A
#
# COMPACT_ATOMS: atom_id res chain seq x y z
N MET A 1 6.59 10.41 4.20
CA MET A 1 7.10 9.03 4.44
C MET A 1 5.94 8.09 4.23
N ASN A 2 6.07 7.11 3.33
CA ASN A 2 5.02 6.11 3.07
C ASN A 2 5.20 4.96 4.07
N PRO A 3 4.27 4.72 5.00
CA PRO A 3 4.42 3.66 6.02
C PRO A 3 4.69 2.28 5.42
N SER A 4 4.14 1.99 4.24
CA SER A 4 4.37 0.75 3.52
C SER A 4 5.84 0.55 3.15
N GLU A 5 6.49 1.60 2.64
CA GLU A 5 7.89 1.55 2.21
C GLU A 5 8.83 1.33 3.39
N GLU A 6 8.53 1.93 4.55
CA GLU A 6 9.31 1.72 5.77
C GLU A 6 9.19 0.28 6.28
N PHE A 7 7.98 -0.31 6.25
CA PHE A 7 7.82 -1.72 6.58
C PHE A 7 8.61 -2.62 5.62
N LEU A 8 8.61 -2.32 4.32
CA LEU A 8 9.39 -3.08 3.35
C LEU A 8 10.90 -2.94 3.57
N LYS A 9 11.37 -1.75 3.95
CA LYS A 9 12.78 -1.52 4.30
C LYS A 9 13.19 -2.35 5.51
N HIS A 10 12.38 -2.37 6.58
CA HIS A 10 12.64 -3.22 7.74
C HIS A 10 12.60 -4.71 7.40
N ALA A 11 11.71 -5.14 6.50
CA ALA A 11 11.70 -6.52 6.02
C ALA A 11 13.01 -6.87 5.30
N ALA A 12 13.49 -6.01 4.40
CA ALA A 12 14.75 -6.20 3.68
C ALA A 12 15.96 -6.24 4.62
N ASP A 13 15.98 -5.38 5.64
CA ASP A 13 17.02 -5.39 6.66
C ASP A 13 17.02 -6.70 7.46
N CYS A 14 15.85 -7.18 7.88
CA CYS A 14 15.72 -8.47 8.56
C CYS A 14 16.19 -9.64 7.68
N GLN A 15 15.84 -9.66 6.39
CA GLN A 15 16.31 -10.68 5.45
C GLN A 15 17.83 -10.62 5.27
N ARG A 16 18.42 -9.42 5.23
CA ARG A 16 19.87 -9.25 5.20
C ARG A 16 20.52 -9.86 6.44
N MET A 17 19.98 -9.59 7.63
CA MET A 17 20.46 -10.20 8.87
C MET A 17 20.34 -11.72 8.86
N ALA A 18 19.24 -12.27 8.37
CA ALA A 18 19.05 -13.71 8.24
C ALA A 18 20.13 -14.35 7.34
N LYS A 19 20.48 -13.70 6.22
CA LYS A 19 21.51 -14.17 5.28
C LYS A 19 22.89 -14.28 5.92
N PHE A 20 23.25 -13.35 6.80
CA PHE A 20 24.56 -13.34 7.47
C PHE A 20 24.59 -14.13 8.78
N THR A 21 23.43 -14.50 9.33
CA THR A 21 23.33 -15.24 10.59
C THR A 21 23.65 -16.72 10.38
N ARG A 22 24.68 -17.21 11.09
CA ARG A 22 25.09 -18.63 11.06
C ARG A 22 24.17 -19.52 11.90
N ASP A 23 23.76 -19.05 13.07
CA ASP A 23 22.89 -19.78 13.98
C ASP A 23 21.48 -19.98 13.37
N PRO A 24 20.99 -21.23 13.25
CA PRO A 24 19.70 -21.51 12.64
C PRO A 24 18.52 -20.91 13.41
N VAL A 25 18.57 -20.85 14.75
CA VAL A 25 17.48 -20.30 15.57
C VAL A 25 17.35 -18.78 15.38
N SER A 26 18.48 -18.09 15.40
CA SER A 26 18.57 -16.66 15.15
C SER A 26 18.16 -16.34 13.71
N ARG A 27 18.59 -17.14 12.73
CA ARG A 27 18.15 -17.00 11.32
C ARG A 27 16.63 -17.13 11.19
N ALA A 28 16.03 -18.13 11.84
CA ALA A 28 14.58 -18.31 11.84
C ALA A 28 13.85 -17.10 12.47
N THR A 29 14.41 -16.54 13.54
CA THR A 29 13.89 -15.32 14.18
C THR A 29 13.90 -14.13 13.21
N TRP A 30 15.03 -13.89 12.52
CA TRP A 30 15.14 -12.83 11.52
C TRP A 30 14.15 -13.01 10.36
N ASN A 31 13.99 -14.24 9.86
CA ASN A 31 13.02 -14.54 8.80
C ASN A 31 11.58 -14.27 9.26
N ARG A 32 11.21 -14.71 10.48
CA ARG A 32 9.88 -14.47 11.04
C ARG A 32 9.57 -12.97 11.20
N MET A 33 10.57 -12.18 11.57
CA MET A 33 10.45 -10.73 11.63
C MET A 33 10.23 -10.12 10.25
N ALA A 34 10.99 -10.55 9.24
CA ALA A 34 10.81 -10.09 7.87
C ALA A 34 9.38 -10.35 7.36
N GLU A 35 8.86 -11.56 7.58
CA GLU A 35 7.48 -11.91 7.20
C GLU A 35 6.43 -11.04 7.91
N ARG A 36 6.65 -10.73 9.20
CA ARG A 36 5.75 -9.83 9.94
C ARG A 36 5.73 -8.45 9.30
N TRP A 37 6.89 -7.89 8.96
CA TRP A 37 6.97 -6.59 8.30
C TRP A 37 6.30 -6.60 6.92
N GLN A 38 6.49 -7.66 6.12
CA GLN A 38 5.82 -7.81 4.82
C GLN A 38 4.29 -7.86 4.96
N ARG A 39 3.76 -8.59 5.94
CA ARG A 39 2.31 -8.64 6.21
C ARG A 39 1.76 -7.28 6.60
N CYS A 40 2.51 -6.49 7.39
CA CYS A 40 2.11 -5.13 7.74
C CYS A 40 2.05 -4.22 6.50
N ALA A 41 3.06 -4.28 5.62
CA ALA A 41 3.08 -3.52 4.37
C ALA A 41 1.89 -3.87 3.46
N ASP A 42 1.59 -5.16 3.28
CA ASP A 42 0.45 -5.61 2.48
C ASP A 42 -0.88 -5.13 3.09
N THR A 43 -1.04 -5.29 4.40
CA THR A 43 -2.23 -4.82 5.12
C THR A 43 -2.43 -3.32 4.94
N PHE A 44 -1.38 -2.52 5.08
CA PHE A 44 -1.43 -1.08 4.88
C PHE A 44 -1.77 -0.71 3.44
N ASN A 45 -1.16 -1.36 2.45
CA ASN A 45 -1.44 -1.13 1.03
C ASN A 45 -2.90 -1.42 0.69
N ARG A 46 -3.45 -2.54 1.20
CA ARG A 46 -4.86 -2.91 0.99
C ARG A 46 -5.80 -1.88 1.59
N GLN A 47 -5.54 -1.45 2.83
CA GLN A 47 -6.36 -0.42 3.48
C GLN A 47 -6.26 0.92 2.75
N SER A 48 -5.06 1.30 2.32
CA SER A 48 -4.83 2.54 1.57
C SER A 48 -5.51 2.52 0.20
N ALA A 49 -5.49 1.38 -0.49
CA ALA A 49 -6.18 1.20 -1.77
C ALA A 49 -7.71 1.26 -1.60
N ALA A 50 -8.25 0.62 -0.55
CA ALA A 50 -9.67 0.66 -0.24
C ALA A 50 -10.16 2.05 0.18
N ALA A 51 -9.30 2.86 0.81
CA ALA A 51 -9.61 4.23 1.22
C ALA A 51 -9.56 5.25 0.07
N LYS A 52 -9.03 4.90 -1.11
CA LYS A 52 -9.02 5.81 -2.26
C LYS A 52 -10.45 5.99 -2.75
N PRO A 53 -11.03 7.22 -2.68
CA PRO A 53 -12.35 7.45 -3.21
C PRO A 53 -12.33 7.18 -4.72
N VAL A 54 -13.23 6.30 -5.18
CA VAL A 54 -13.47 6.09 -6.61
C VAL A 54 -13.76 7.47 -7.23
N PRO A 55 -13.10 7.86 -8.33
CA PRO A 55 -13.45 9.10 -9.03
C PRO A 55 -14.93 9.00 -9.40
N ARG A 56 -15.77 9.74 -8.68
CA ARG A 56 -17.16 9.93 -9.10
C ARG A 56 -17.07 10.73 -10.38
N HIS A 57 -17.10 10.06 -11.53
CA HIS A 57 -17.40 10.72 -12.79
C HIS A 57 -18.69 11.50 -12.55
N ARG A 58 -18.57 12.82 -12.42
CA ARG A 58 -19.70 13.74 -12.42
C ARG A 58 -20.39 13.57 -13.78
N ARG A 59 -21.33 12.64 -13.88
CA ARG A 59 -22.44 12.77 -14.82
C ARG A 59 -23.29 13.91 -14.28
N GLY A 60 -23.30 15.03 -14.97
CA GLY A 60 -24.16 16.16 -14.61
C GLY A 60 -23.55 17.48 -15.00
N GLY A 61 -23.72 17.85 -16.26
CA GLY A 61 -23.31 19.17 -16.75
C GLY A 61 -23.37 19.31 -18.27
N SER A 62 -24.41 18.82 -18.94
CA SER A 62 -24.63 19.10 -20.37
C SER A 62 -26.11 19.22 -20.76
N ASP A 63 -26.99 19.64 -19.83
CA ASP A 63 -28.41 19.95 -20.12
C ASP A 63 -28.70 21.45 -19.90
N MET A 64 -27.83 22.33 -20.39
CA MET A 64 -28.01 23.79 -20.30
C MET A 64 -27.93 24.51 -21.65
N GLN A 65 -27.85 23.78 -22.77
CA GLN A 65 -27.77 24.38 -24.11
C GLN A 65 -29.13 24.45 -24.83
N ALA A 66 -30.14 23.69 -24.38
CA ALA A 66 -31.40 23.52 -25.11
C ALA A 66 -32.41 24.66 -24.96
N TYR A 67 -32.17 25.66 -24.10
CA TYR A 67 -33.13 26.76 -23.86
C TYR A 67 -32.70 28.12 -24.42
N ARG A 68 -31.59 28.20 -25.17
CA ARG A 68 -31.07 29.48 -25.69
C ARG A 68 -31.53 29.82 -27.12
N GLU A 69 -32.21 28.92 -27.82
CA GLU A 69 -32.60 29.09 -29.23
C GLU A 69 -34.10 29.32 -29.44
N ALA A 70 -34.88 29.57 -28.38
CA ALA A 70 -36.27 29.99 -28.49
C ALA A 70 -36.45 31.36 -27.79
N GLY A 71 -36.10 32.42 -28.50
CA GLY A 71 -36.31 33.81 -28.09
C GLY A 71 -36.16 34.74 -29.28
#